data_AF-A0A3M5E9G1-F1
#
_entry.id   AF-A0A3M5E9G1-F1
#
_cell.length_a   1.000
_cell.length_b   1.000
_cell.length_c   1.000
_cell.angle_alpha   90.00
_cell.angle_beta   90.00
_cell.angle_gamma   90.00
#
_symmetry.space_group_name_H-M   'P 1'
#
loop_
_entity.id
_entity.type
_entity.pdbx_description
1 polymer ?
#
loop_
_entity_poly.entity_id
_entity_poly.type
_entity_poly.pdbx_seq_one_letter_code
_entity_poly.pdbx_strand_id
1 'polypeptide(L)'
;MKLASRPVQRVLGVIACLACLGYAGLLCVASYDWVKTLFIAGIGAEDLDHFGIRQWHIGLIVPVGFALVFIRFAEILVRILRNRQTGLGLADEAADALKLTEHEEPKA
;
A
#
# COMPACT_ATOMS: atom_id res chain seq x y z
N MET A 1 -22.52 -7.81 1.57
CA MET A 1 -23.82 -7.15 1.27
C MET A 1 -23.85 -6.73 -0.19
N LYS A 2 -24.75 -7.28 -1.02
CA LYS A 2 -24.91 -6.90 -2.45
C LYS A 2 -25.91 -5.76 -2.54
N LEU A 3 -25.44 -4.52 -2.43
CA LEU A 3 -26.30 -3.32 -2.41
C LEU A 3 -26.55 -2.69 -3.80
N ALA A 4 -25.91 -3.19 -4.88
CA ALA A 4 -26.05 -2.62 -6.23
C ALA A 4 -25.87 -3.68 -7.34
N SER A 5 -26.35 -3.38 -8.55
CA SER A 5 -26.19 -4.23 -9.74
C SER A 5 -24.70 -4.37 -10.14
N ARG A 6 -24.32 -5.53 -10.70
CA ARG A 6 -22.92 -5.83 -11.09
C ARG A 6 -22.20 -4.71 -11.88
N PRO A 7 -22.83 -4.01 -12.85
CA PRO A 7 -22.15 -2.92 -13.55
C PRO A 7 -21.91 -1.69 -12.67
N VAL A 8 -22.85 -1.35 -11.78
CA VAL A 8 -22.73 -0.19 -10.87
C VAL A 8 -21.63 -0.42 -9.84
N GLN A 9 -21.52 -1.65 -9.30
CA GLN A 9 -20.44 -2.01 -8.39
C GLN A 9 -19.06 -1.84 -9.02
N ARG A 10 -18.93 -2.16 -10.31
CA ARG A 10 -17.68 -2.02 -11.04
C ARG A 10 -17.27 -0.56 -11.20
N VAL A 11 -18.22 0.30 -11.59
CA VAL A 11 -17.95 1.74 -11.75
C VAL A 11 -17.52 2.36 -10.41
N LEU A 12 -18.24 2.03 -9.33
CA LEU A 12 -17.85 2.47 -7.98
C LEU A 12 -16.46 1.94 -7.58
N GLY A 13 -16.16 0.68 -7.89
CA GLY A 13 -14.84 0.08 -7.64
C GLY A 13 -13.71 0.80 -8.39
N VAL A 14 -13.92 1.15 -9.66
CA VAL A 14 -12.96 1.92 -10.45
C VAL A 14 -12.75 3.32 -9.85
N ILE A 15 -13.82 4.03 -9.51
CA ILE A 15 -13.74 5.37 -8.92
C ILE A 15 -12.98 5.34 -7.59
N ALA A 16 -13.34 4.40 -6.70
CA ALA A 16 -12.66 4.22 -5.43
C ALA A 16 -11.17 3.90 -5.63
N CYS A 17 -10.85 2.99 -6.57
CA CYS A 17 -9.48 2.59 -6.86
C CYS A 17 -8.65 3.75 -7.43
N LEU A 18 -9.22 4.57 -8.31
CA LEU A 18 -8.57 5.78 -8.84
C LEU A 18 -8.32 6.82 -7.74
N ALA A 19 -9.26 7.02 -6.82
CA ALA A 19 -9.07 7.90 -5.66
C ALA A 19 -7.93 7.39 -4.76
N CYS A 20 -7.89 6.07 -4.48
CA CYS A 20 -6.81 5.45 -3.72
C CYS A 20 -5.45 5.59 -4.41
N LEU A 21 -5.38 5.38 -5.73
CA LEU A 21 -4.17 5.55 -6.52
C LEU A 21 -3.66 7.00 -6.49
N GLY A 22 -4.55 7.96 -6.71
CA GLY A 22 -4.20 9.38 -6.65
C GLY A 22 -3.64 9.77 -5.27
N TYR A 23 -4.30 9.34 -4.20
CA TYR A 23 -3.86 9.63 -2.84
C TYR A 23 -2.54 8.93 -2.47
N ALA A 24 -2.40 7.64 -2.80
CA ALA A 24 -1.16 6.90 -2.58
C ALA A 24 0.01 7.50 -3.37
N GLY A 25 -0.23 7.94 -4.61
CA GLY A 25 0.77 8.62 -5.42
C GLY A 25 1.21 9.95 -4.80
N LEU A 26 0.25 10.76 -4.34
CA LEU A 26 0.54 12.03 -3.65
C LEU A 26 1.39 11.80 -2.40
N LEU A 27 1.03 10.81 -1.57
CA LEU A 27 1.79 10.47 -0.36
C LEU A 27 3.16 9.87 -0.67
N CYS A 28 3.30 9.11 -1.76
CA CYS A 28 4.59 8.60 -2.21
C CYS A 28 5.55 9.74 -2.58
N VAL A 29 5.07 10.76 -3.30
CA VAL A 29 5.89 11.93 -3.67
C VAL A 29 6.23 12.78 -2.44
N ALA A 30 5.24 13.10 -1.61
CA ALA A 30 5.44 13.91 -0.42
C ALA A 30 6.42 13.24 0.58
N SER A 31 6.32 11.92 0.76
CA SER A 31 7.24 11.18 1.62
C SER A 31 8.65 11.10 1.03
N TYR A 32 8.80 11.02 -0.30
CA TYR A 32 10.11 11.10 -0.94
C TYR A 32 10.80 12.44 -0.68
N ASP A 33 10.09 13.56 -0.86
CA ASP A 33 10.63 14.90 -0.59
C ASP A 33 10.99 15.09 0.88
N TRP A 34 10.18 14.55 1.79
CA TRP A 34 10.49 14.52 3.21
C TRP A 34 11.78 13.74 3.51
N VAL A 35 11.90 12.50 3.02
CA VAL A 35 13.12 11.68 3.20
C VAL A 35 14.35 12.35 2.59
N LYS A 36 14.21 12.96 1.42
CA LYS A 36 15.28 13.73 0.76
C LYS A 36 15.74 14.90 1.64
N THR A 37 14.80 15.59 2.29
CA THR A 37 15.12 16.68 3.22
C THR A 37 15.91 16.15 4.42
N LEU A 38 15.50 15.02 5.00
CA LEU A 38 16.24 14.36 6.09
C LEU A 38 17.65 13.92 5.66
N PHE A 39 17.79 13.43 4.42
CA PHE A 39 19.08 13.03 3.86
C PHE A 39 20.02 14.23 3.73
N ILE A 40 19.52 15.36 3.20
CA ILE A 40 20.30 16.59 3.02
C ILE A 40 20.66 17.22 4.38
N ALA A 41 19.71 17.25 5.32
CA ALA A 41 19.93 17.82 6.64
C ALA A 41 20.96 17.03 7.47
N GLY A 42 21.23 15.77 7.10
CA GLY A 42 22.26 14.95 7.72
C GLY A 42 21.98 14.61 9.18
N ILE A 43 20.72 14.71 9.62
CA ILE A 43 20.32 14.54 11.01
C ILE A 43 20.47 13.06 11.41
N GLY A 44 21.24 12.83 12.47
CA GLY A 44 21.34 11.56 13.17
C GLY A 44 20.00 11.13 13.75
N ALA A 45 19.69 9.83 13.78
CA ALA A 45 18.52 9.41 14.55
C ALA A 45 18.83 9.65 16.04
N GLU A 46 18.00 10.43 16.73
CA GLU A 46 18.27 10.99 18.07
C GLU A 46 18.72 9.94 19.12
N ASP A 47 18.26 8.68 18.99
CA ASP A 47 18.66 7.54 19.84
C ASP A 47 19.69 6.56 19.20
N LEU A 48 19.96 6.65 17.90
CA LEU A 48 20.87 5.73 17.18
C LEU A 48 22.02 6.44 16.45
N ASP A 49 22.21 7.74 16.68
CA ASP A 49 23.31 8.52 16.10
C ASP A 49 24.68 7.96 16.51
N HIS A 50 24.78 7.47 17.76
CA HIS A 50 25.98 6.76 18.25
C HIS A 50 26.33 5.51 17.41
N PHE A 51 25.34 4.87 16.79
CA PHE A 51 25.50 3.69 15.94
C PHE A 51 25.60 4.04 14.44
N GLY A 52 25.66 5.34 14.10
CA GLY A 52 25.77 5.82 12.71
C GLY A 52 24.46 5.75 11.91
N ILE A 53 23.33 5.47 12.55
CA ILE A 53 22.03 5.39 11.87
C ILE A 53 21.43 6.79 11.79
N ARG A 54 21.28 7.28 10.57
CA ARG A 54 20.61 8.56 10.28
C ARG A 54 19.11 8.39 10.13
N GLN A 55 18.36 9.44 10.44
CA GLN A 55 16.90 9.45 10.43
C GLN A 55 16.30 9.11 9.04
N TRP A 56 17.00 9.42 7.94
CA TRP A 56 16.56 9.09 6.59
C TRP A 56 16.48 7.58 6.31
N HIS A 57 17.30 6.75 6.99
CA HIS A 57 17.24 5.30 6.84
C HIS A 57 15.88 4.75 7.29
N ILE A 58 15.40 5.26 8.44
CA ILE A 58 14.09 4.90 8.97
C ILE A 58 13.01 5.50 8.08
N GLY A 59 13.17 6.77 7.69
CA GLY A 59 12.20 7.47 6.84
C GLY A 59 11.94 6.79 5.50
N LEU A 60 12.93 6.08 4.92
CA LEU A 60 12.81 5.38 3.64
C LEU A 60 11.68 4.35 3.58
N ILE A 61 11.27 3.78 4.72
CA ILE A 61 10.16 2.82 4.75
C ILE A 61 8.84 3.44 4.26
N VAL A 62 8.67 4.75 4.46
CA VAL A 62 7.43 5.46 4.15
C VAL A 62 7.19 5.57 2.63
N PRO A 63 8.10 6.13 1.81
CA PRO A 63 7.91 6.16 0.36
C PRO A 63 7.87 4.76 -0.24
N VAL A 64 8.65 3.80 0.29
CA VAL A 64 8.60 2.40 -0.16
C VAL A 64 7.22 1.79 0.12
N GLY A 65 6.67 2.01 1.32
CA GLY A 65 5.34 1.55 1.68
C GLY A 65 4.25 2.11 0.77
N PHE A 66 4.25 3.42 0.51
CA PHE A 66 3.28 4.03 -0.40
C PHE A 66 3.47 3.59 -1.86
N ALA A 67 4.69 3.33 -2.31
CA ALA A 67 4.95 2.76 -3.63
C ALA A 67 4.36 1.34 -3.76
N LEU A 68 4.54 0.49 -2.74
CA LEU A 68 3.95 -0.86 -2.72
C LEU A 68 2.41 -0.81 -2.71
N VAL A 69 1.83 0.08 -1.91
CA VAL A 69 0.37 0.32 -1.89
C VAL A 69 -0.13 0.80 -3.25
N PHE A 70 0.60 1.71 -3.90
CA PHE A 70 0.26 2.19 -5.25
C PHE A 70 0.27 1.04 -6.27
N ILE A 71 1.32 0.21 -6.27
CA ILE A 71 1.42 -0.96 -7.14
C ILE A 71 0.22 -1.89 -6.92
N ARG A 72 -0.14 -2.18 -5.66
CA ARG A 72 -1.29 -3.02 -5.33
C ARG A 72 -2.60 -2.47 -5.89
N PHE A 73 -2.89 -1.20 -5.70
CA PHE A 73 -4.10 -0.60 -6.28
C PHE A 73 -4.05 -0.54 -7.81
N ALA A 74 -2.88 -0.39 -8.42
CA ALA A 74 -2.73 -0.42 -9.87
C ALA A 74 -3.06 -1.82 -10.42
N GLU A 75 -2.59 -2.87 -9.76
CA GLU A 75 -2.95 -4.26 -10.09
C GLU A 75 -4.46 -4.51 -9.98
N ILE A 76 -5.08 -4.04 -8.89
CA ILE A 76 -6.53 -4.13 -8.68
C ILE A 76 -7.28 -3.40 -9.81
N LEU A 77 -6.86 -2.18 -10.16
CA LEU A 77 -7.47 -1.42 -11.25
C LEU A 77 -7.40 -2.21 -12.57
N VAL A 78 -6.23 -2.76 -12.92
CA VAL A 78 -6.05 -3.59 -14.12
C VAL A 78 -6.95 -4.83 -14.09
N ARG A 79 -7.08 -5.51 -12.95
CA ARG A 79 -7.97 -6.67 -12.78
C ARG A 79 -9.45 -6.29 -12.94
N ILE A 80 -9.87 -5.15 -12.40
CA ILE A 80 -11.23 -4.62 -12.56
C ILE A 80 -11.50 -4.29 -14.03
N LEU A 81 -10.56 -3.62 -14.72
CA LEU A 81 -10.70 -3.30 -16.15
C LEU A 81 -10.81 -4.56 -17.01
N ARG A 82 -10.05 -5.63 -16.69
CA ARG A 82 -10.07 -6.93 -17.38
C ARG A 82 -11.29 -7.82 -17.06
N ASN A 83 -12.34 -7.31 -16.41
CA ASN A 83 -13.52 -8.10 -15.99
C ASN A 83 -13.22 -9.23 -14.99
N ARG A 84 -12.07 -9.23 -14.32
CA ARG A 84 -11.69 -10.31 -13.39
C ARG A 84 -12.19 -10.08 -11.96
N GLN A 85 -12.54 -8.84 -11.60
CA GLN A 85 -12.97 -8.46 -10.25
C GLN A 85 -13.95 -7.28 -10.31
N THR A 86 -14.92 -7.23 -9.40
CA THR A 86 -15.94 -6.14 -9.34
C THR A 86 -15.79 -5.22 -8.14
N GLY A 87 -14.85 -5.50 -7.23
CA GLY A 87 -14.58 -4.72 -6.03
C GLY A 87 -13.10 -4.70 -5.68
N LEU A 88 -12.75 -4.04 -4.57
CA LEU A 88 -11.37 -3.77 -4.18
C LEU A 88 -10.53 -5.02 -3.86
N GLY A 89 -11.14 -6.15 -3.51
CA GLY A 89 -10.41 -7.40 -3.26
C GLY A 89 -9.58 -7.48 -1.97
N LEU A 90 -9.36 -6.36 -1.26
CA LEU A 90 -8.54 -6.29 -0.04
C LEU A 90 -8.97 -7.29 1.05
N ALA A 91 -10.28 -7.44 1.28
CA ALA A 91 -10.80 -8.36 2.29
C ALA A 91 -10.60 -9.83 1.89
N ASP A 92 -10.56 -10.13 0.60
CA ASP A 92 -10.40 -11.48 0.07
C ASP A 92 -8.90 -11.89 0.10
N GLU A 93 -7.99 -10.99 -0.33
CA GLU A 93 -6.53 -11.22 -0.24
C GLU A 93 -6.04 -11.31 1.22
N ALA A 94 -6.54 -10.46 2.13
CA ALA A 94 -6.16 -10.53 3.54
C ALA A 94 -6.68 -11.82 4.22
N ALA A 95 -7.89 -12.25 3.86
CA ALA A 95 -8.45 -13.52 4.35
C ALA A 95 -7.71 -14.74 3.78
N ASP A 96 -7.25 -14.68 2.53
CA ASP A 96 -6.48 -15.76 1.89
C ASP A 96 -5.08 -15.89 2.51
N ALA A 97 -4.43 -14.76 2.82
CA ALA A 97 -3.17 -14.75 3.56
C ALA A 97 -3.29 -15.37 4.96
N LEU A 98 -4.36 -15.04 5.69
CA LEU A 98 -4.64 -15.63 7.01
C LEU A 98 -4.85 -17.15 6.95
N LYS A 99 -5.50 -17.66 5.89
CA LYS A 99 -5.70 -19.10 5.69
C LYS A 99 -4.42 -19.85 5.33
N LEU A 100 -3.50 -19.21 4.60
CA LEU A 100 -2.18 -19.80 4.37
C LEU A 100 -1.41 -19.98 5.68
N THR A 101 -1.46 -18.99 6.59
CA THR A 101 -0.81 -19.09 7.90
C THR A 101 -1.45 -20.16 8.79
N GLU A 102 -2.78 -20.36 8.70
CA GLU A 102 -3.49 -21.42 9.43
C GLU A 102 -3.09 -22.83 8.98
N HIS A 103 -2.64 -22.98 7.74
CA HIS A 103 -2.10 -24.25 7.21
C HIS A 103 -0.61 -24.47 7.50
N GLU A 104 0.11 -23.45 7.99
CA GLU A 104 1.53 -23.53 8.38
C GLU A 104 1.76 -23.75 9.88
N GLU A 105 0.71 -23.81 10.72
CA GLU A 105 0.88 -24.27 12.11
C GLU A 105 1.22 -25.77 12.11
N PRO A 106 2.44 -26.19 12.47
CA PRO A 106 2.73 -27.58 12.69
C PRO A 106 1.94 -27.97 13.93
N LYS A 107 1.04 -28.95 13.77
CA LYS A 107 0.43 -29.69 14.86
C LYS A 107 1.52 -30.12 15.85
N ALA A 108 1.66 -29.37 16.95
CA ALA A 108 2.49 -29.71 18.10
C ALA A 108 1.79 -30.78 18.95
#